data_AF-A0A382Y3R0-F1
#
_entry.id   AF-A0A382Y3R0-F1
#
_cell.length_a   1.000
_cell.length_b   1.000
_cell.length_c   1.000
_cell.angle_alpha   90.00
_cell.angle_beta   90.00
_cell.angle_gamma   90.00
#
_symmetry.space_group_name_H-M   'P 1'
#
loop_
_entity.id
_entity.type
_entity.pdbx_description
1 polymer ?
#
loop_
_entity_poly.entity_id
_entity_poly.type
_entity_poly.pdbx_seq_one_letter_code
_entity_poly.pdbx_strand_id
1 'polypeptide(L)' 'MDGLTFAEAPRWRDGRLWFSDFYAHEVIAVDLEGNRESIVTVSEQPSGLGWTP' A
#
# COMPACT_ATOMS: atom_id res chain seq x y z
N MET A 1 -5.87 3.20 11.99
CA MET A 1 -5.73 3.35 10.53
C MET A 1 -7.11 3.15 9.97
N ASP A 2 -7.71 4.21 9.44
CA ASP A 2 -9.10 4.23 9.00
C ASP A 2 -9.16 4.59 7.52
N GLY A 3 -10.26 4.28 6.84
CA GLY A 3 -10.48 4.66 5.44
C GLY A 3 -9.86 3.73 4.40
N LEU A 4 -9.38 2.55 4.80
CA LEU A 4 -9.01 1.49 3.86
C LEU A 4 -10.26 0.87 3.24
N THR A 5 -10.22 0.62 1.94
CA THR A 5 -11.37 0.00 1.23
C THR A 5 -11.17 -1.50 1.07
N PHE A 6 -10.06 -1.92 0.46
CA PHE A 6 -9.67 -3.31 0.31
C PHE A 6 -8.14 -3.39 0.26
N ALA A 7 -7.53 -3.40 1.44
CA ALA A 7 -6.07 -3.49 1.58
C ALA A 7 -5.59 -4.93 1.36
N GLU A 8 -4.67 -5.12 0.43
CA GLU A 8 -4.13 -6.44 0.07
C GLU A 8 -2.63 -6.42 -0.23
N ALA A 9 -2.07 -7.62 -0.40
CA ALA A 9 -0.64 -7.84 -0.66
C ALA A 9 0.31 -7.13 0.34
N PRO A 10 0.12 -7.30 1.67
CA PRO A 10 0.98 -6.65 2.66
C PRO A 10 2.41 -7.19 2.60
N ARG A 11 3.39 -6.29 2.65
CA ARG A 11 4.81 -6.59 2.52
C ARG A 11 5.64 -5.64 3.39
N TRP A 12 6.62 -6.18 4.08
CA TRP A 12 7.55 -5.37 4.87
C TRP A 12 8.82 -5.09 4.07
N ARG A 13 9.23 -3.81 4.00
CA ARG A 13 10.52 -3.42 3.42
C ARG A 13 10.92 -2.03 3.91
N ASP A 14 12.23 -1.86 4.15
CA ASP A 14 12.83 -0.57 4.52
C ASP A 14 12.16 0.10 5.73
N GLY A 15 11.79 -0.71 6.74
CA GLY A 15 11.14 -0.22 7.96
C GLY A 15 9.67 0.19 7.79
N ARG A 16 9.05 -0.11 6.64
CA ARG A 16 7.67 0.25 6.33
C ARG A 16 6.85 -0.97 5.94
N LEU A 17 5.55 -0.93 6.26
CA LEU A 17 4.55 -1.85 5.75
C LEU A 17 3.96 -1.27 4.45
N TRP A 18 4.07 -2.01 3.37
CA TRP A 18 3.56 -1.69 2.04
C TRP A 18 2.37 -2.55 1.71
N PHE A 19 1.35 -2.00 1.07
CA PHE A 19 0.20 -2.74 0.56
C PHE A 19 -0.52 -1.94 -0.54
N SER A 20 -1.31 -2.62 -1.36
CA SER A 20 -2.22 -1.96 -2.30
C SER A 20 -3.61 -1.85 -1.69
N ASP A 21 -4.31 -0.74 -1.95
CA ASP A 21 -5.72 -0.59 -1.63
C ASP A 21 -6.53 -0.57 -2.94
N PHE A 22 -7.18 -1.71 -3.20
CA PHE A 22 -7.70 -2.06 -4.52
C PHE A 22 -8.81 -1.13 -5.01
N TYR A 23 -9.78 -0.76 -4.15
CA TYR A 23 -10.84 0.19 -4.53
C TYR A 23 -10.49 1.65 -4.23
N ALA A 24 -9.42 1.91 -3.47
CA ALA A 24 -8.87 3.26 -3.30
C ALA A 24 -7.87 3.63 -4.40
N HIS A 25 -7.53 2.69 -5.29
CA HIS A 25 -6.67 2.93 -6.45
C HIS A 25 -5.27 3.42 -6.04
N GLU A 26 -4.75 3.00 -4.88
CA GLU A 26 -3.47 3.48 -4.36
C GLU A 26 -2.57 2.36 -3.82
N VAL A 27 -1.25 2.57 -3.89
CA VAL A 27 -0.26 1.82 -3.11
C VAL A 27 0.16 2.69 -1.93
N ILE A 28 0.08 2.12 -0.73
CA ILE A 28 0.32 2.83 0.52
C ILE A 28 1.55 2.23 1.19
N ALA A 29 2.36 3.09 1.81
CA ALA A 29 3.36 2.70 2.79
C ALA A 29 3.01 3.28 4.17
N VAL A 30 3.24 2.51 5.23
CA VAL A 30 3.03 2.92 6.62
C VAL A 30 4.32 2.67 7.40
N ASP A 31 4.78 3.68 8.12
CA ASP A 31 5.95 3.53 8.99
C ASP A 31 5.61 2.90 10.36
N LEU A 32 6.62 2.70 11.21
CA LEU A 32 6.45 2.12 12.54
C LEU A 32 5.66 3.01 13.52
N GLU A 33 5.57 4.31 13.24
CA GLU A 33 4.78 5.26 14.01
C GLU A 33 3.31 5.29 13.55
N GLY A 34 2.99 4.59 12.46
CA GLY A 34 1.66 4.51 11.87
C GLY A 34 1.37 5.62 10.87
N ASN A 35 2.37 6.40 10.44
CA ASN A 35 2.19 7.44 9.45
C ASN A 35 1.97 6.81 8.07
N ARG A 36 0.86 7.16 7.42
CA ARG A 36 0.46 6.72 6.08
C ARG A 36 1.02 7.67 5.02
N GLU A 37 1.57 7.08 3.96
CA GLU A 37 1.97 7.78 2.73
C GLU A 37 1.35 7.07 1.51
N SER A 38 0.66 7.81 0.65
CA SER A 38 0.23 7.32 -0.66
C SER A 38 1.41 7.45 -1.63
N ILE A 39 1.95 6.31 -2.06
CA ILE A 39 3.17 6.25 -2.87
C ILE A 39 2.84 6.48 -4.34
N VAL A 40 1.77 5.87 -4.81
CA VAL A 40 1.31 6.01 -6.19
C VAL A 40 -0.19 5.74 -6.27
N THR A 41 -0.89 6.55 -7.07
CA THR A 41 -2.24 6.27 -7.52
C THR A 41 -2.17 5.52 -8.85
N VAL A 42 -2.91 4.41 -8.95
CA VAL A 42 -2.98 3.56 -10.13
C VAL A 42 -4.36 3.73 -10.76
N SER A 43 -4.43 3.94 -12.07
CA SER A 43 -5.72 4.15 -12.76
C SER A 43 -6.65 2.94 -12.66
N GLU A 44 -6.08 1.74 -12.70
CA GLU A 44 -6.80 0.49 -12.51
C GLU A 44 -6.83 0.08 -11.03
N GLN A 45 -7.29 -1.13 -10.74
CA GLN A 45 -7.32 -1.68 -9.40
C GLN A 45 -5.99 -2.39 -9.10
N PRO A 46 -5.09 -1.79 -8.28
CA PRO A 46 -3.77 -2.37 -8.03
C PRO A 46 -3.91 -3.67 -7.21
N SER A 47 -3.65 -4.80 -7.87
CA SER A 47 -3.66 -6.11 -7.23
C SER A 47 -2.29 -6.76 -7.20
N GLY A 48 -1.87 -7.19 -6.00
CA GLY A 48 -0.54 -7.75 -5.79
C GLY A 48 0.55 -6.67 -5.71
N LEU A 49 1.60 -6.97 -4.96
CA LEU A 49 2.74 -6.07 -4.77
C LEU A 49 4.03 -6.88 -4.70
N GLY A 50 5.05 -6.39 -5.42
CA GLY A 50 6.33 -7.07 -5.62
C GLY A 50 7.45 -6.10 -5.94
N TRP A 51 8.69 -6.56 -5.76
CA TRP A 51 9.91 -5.81 -6.02
C TRP A 51 10.60 -6.46 -7.21
N THR A 52 11.05 -5.63 -8.15
CA THR A 52 11.94 -6.10 -9.20
C THR A 52 13.29 -6.48 -8.57
N PRO A 53 14.01 -7.46 -9.15
CA PRO A 53 15.38 -7.78 -8.75
C PRO A 53 16.33 -6.57 -8.84
#